data_AF-A0A136P0X1-F1
#
_entry.id   AF-A0A136P0X1-F1
#
_cell.length_a   1.000
_cell.length_b   1.000
_cell.length_c   1.000
_cell.angle_alpha   90.00
_cell.angle_beta   90.00
_cell.angle_gamma   90.00
#
_symmetry.space_group_name_H-M   'P 1'
#
loop_
_entity.id
_entity.type
_entity.pdbx_description
1 polymer ?
#
loop_
_entity_poly.entity_id
_entity_poly.type
_entity_poly.pdbx_seq_one_letter_code
_entity_poly.pdbx_strand_id
1 'polypeptide(L)'
;MKYFQKILNSVIAVLFFFITQAACILYTQTDCDEKKIAESEETRRTAENNLIDARSITVNLPSGTELMAFYQGGDLLKISTTDNLSHSEQIFFSKGHLKVYEKSGYNNGKQYFNAWYADDGKIFCSRDMLSGRFLLLDENECIGILKTVDEYLLAIQ
;
A
#
# COMPACT_ATOMS: atom_id res chain seq x y z
N MET A 1 4.54 4.94 37.26
CA MET A 1 5.24 4.77 35.96
C MET A 1 4.38 4.22 34.82
N LYS A 2 3.25 3.52 35.04
CA LYS A 2 2.41 2.98 33.94
C LYS A 2 1.60 4.03 33.14
N TYR A 3 1.40 5.23 33.68
CA TYR A 3 0.64 6.29 33.01
C TYR A 3 1.44 7.04 31.93
N PHE A 4 2.77 7.16 32.10
CA PHE A 4 3.62 7.90 31.16
C PHE A 4 3.78 7.18 29.82
N GLN A 5 3.77 5.84 29.83
CA GLN A 5 3.92 5.03 28.62
C GLN A 5 2.65 5.01 27.75
N LYS A 6 1.47 5.15 28.37
CA LYS A 6 0.21 5.33 27.64
C LYS A 6 0.15 6.66 26.91
N ILE A 7 0.61 7.74 27.54
CA ILE A 7 0.63 9.08 26.93
C ILE A 7 1.64 9.11 25.78
N LEU A 8 2.81 8.49 25.93
CA LEU A 8 3.83 8.44 24.88
C LEU A 8 3.34 7.68 23.63
N ASN A 9 2.67 6.54 23.81
CA ASN A 9 2.10 5.78 22.69
C ASN A 9 0.95 6.51 21.99
N SER A 10 0.12 7.25 22.74
CA SER A 10 -0.97 8.05 22.16
C SER A 10 -0.45 9.29 21.40
N VAL A 11 0.64 9.90 21.84
CA VAL A 11 1.24 11.05 21.14
C VAL A 11 1.91 10.61 19.84
N ILE A 12 2.54 9.43 19.81
CA ILE A 12 3.12 8.86 18.57
C ILE A 12 2.01 8.51 17.57
N ALA A 13 0.89 7.91 18.00
CA ALA A 13 -0.24 7.59 17.13
C ALA A 13 -0.90 8.86 16.53
N VAL A 14 -1.00 9.94 17.30
CA VAL A 14 -1.52 11.23 16.80
C VAL A 14 -0.54 11.92 15.86
N LEU A 15 0.77 11.77 16.06
CA LEU A 15 1.79 12.30 15.15
C LEU A 15 1.78 11.61 13.76
N PHE A 16 1.48 10.32 13.68
CA PHE A 16 1.28 9.63 12.39
C PHE A 16 -0.01 10.08 11.67
N PHE A 17 -1.07 10.41 12.42
CA PHE A 17 -2.36 10.85 11.84
C PHE A 17 -2.29 12.19 11.11
N PHE A 18 -1.33 13.06 11.45
CA PHE A 18 -1.16 14.36 10.78
C PHE A 18 -0.19 14.33 9.59
N ILE A 19 0.67 13.31 9.47
CA ILE A 19 1.59 13.18 8.33
C ILE A 19 0.83 12.66 7.09
N THR A 20 -0.22 11.85 7.29
CA THR A 20 -1.00 11.26 6.19
C THR A 20 -1.88 12.25 5.46
N GLN A 21 -2.38 13.30 6.12
CA GLN A 21 -3.24 14.30 5.46
C GLN A 21 -2.46 15.22 4.50
N ALA A 22 -1.18 15.47 4.75
CA ALA A 22 -0.34 16.30 3.86
C ALA A 22 0.11 15.58 2.58
N ALA A 23 -0.24 14.30 2.39
CA ALA A 23 0.20 13.48 1.27
C ALA A 23 -0.64 13.67 -0.01
N CYS A 24 -1.89 14.14 0.08
CA CYS A 24 -2.82 14.20 -1.07
C CYS A 24 -3.22 15.64 -1.50
N ILE A 25 -2.77 16.70 -0.81
CA ILE A 25 -3.38 18.06 -0.89
C ILE A 25 -3.16 18.85 -2.20
N LEU A 26 -2.34 18.42 -3.16
CA LEU A 26 -2.10 19.22 -4.38
C LEU A 26 -1.90 18.38 -5.65
N TYR A 27 -2.94 17.70 -6.14
CA TYR A 27 -2.87 17.08 -7.48
C TYR A 27 -4.19 17.20 -8.24
N THR A 28 -4.29 18.21 -9.10
CA THR A 28 -5.06 18.13 -10.34
C THR A 28 -4.05 18.22 -11.48
N GLN A 29 -3.92 17.14 -12.26
CA GLN A 29 -2.84 16.78 -13.22
C GLN A 29 -1.60 16.10 -12.62
N THR A 30 -1.56 14.78 -12.75
CA THR A 30 -0.42 13.90 -12.44
C THR A 30 0.60 13.94 -13.59
N ASP A 31 1.72 14.65 -13.40
CA ASP A 31 2.94 14.35 -14.17
C ASP A 31 3.47 12.99 -13.71
N CYS A 32 2.94 11.92 -14.30
CA CYS A 32 3.43 10.56 -14.10
C CYS A 32 4.88 10.48 -14.60
N ASP A 33 5.84 10.64 -13.68
CA ASP A 33 7.27 10.52 -13.96
C ASP A 33 7.62 9.06 -14.29
N GLU A 34 7.84 8.79 -15.57
CA GLU A 34 8.16 7.45 -16.09
C GLU A 34 9.40 6.84 -15.43
N LYS A 35 10.38 7.65 -15.04
CA LYS A 35 11.58 7.17 -14.37
C LYS A 35 11.24 6.65 -12.97
N LYS A 36 10.45 7.41 -12.20
CA LYS A 36 10.00 6.98 -10.87
C LYS A 36 9.09 5.75 -10.94
N ILE A 37 8.23 5.67 -11.96
CA ILE A 37 7.41 4.48 -12.20
C ILE A 37 8.30 3.26 -12.45
N ALA A 38 9.32 3.38 -13.30
CA ALA A 38 10.25 2.29 -13.56
C ALA A 38 11.02 1.84 -12.30
N GLU A 39 11.41 2.77 -11.43
CA GLU A 39 12.06 2.47 -10.14
C GLU A 39 11.11 1.72 -9.18
N SER A 40 9.84 2.11 -9.12
CA SER A 40 8.82 1.42 -8.32
C SER A 40 8.48 0.02 -8.88
N GLU A 41 8.42 -0.14 -10.21
CA GLU A 41 8.25 -1.44 -10.86
C GLU A 41 9.45 -2.37 -10.63
N GLU A 42 10.66 -1.83 -10.63
CA GLU A 42 11.86 -2.60 -10.29
C GLU A 42 11.82 -3.09 -8.85
N THR A 43 11.34 -2.25 -7.93
CA THR A 43 11.11 -2.65 -6.53
C THR A 43 10.10 -3.79 -6.45
N ARG A 44 8.97 -3.67 -7.14
CA ARG A 44 7.94 -4.71 -7.20
C ARG A 44 8.52 -6.03 -7.71
N ARG A 45 9.22 -6.00 -8.83
CA ARG A 45 9.87 -7.18 -9.43
C ARG A 45 10.90 -7.81 -8.48
N THR A 46 11.72 -7.00 -7.83
CA THR A 46 12.72 -7.47 -6.86
C THR A 46 12.05 -8.12 -5.66
N ALA A 47 10.99 -7.51 -5.12
CA ALA A 47 10.23 -8.07 -4.01
C ALA A 47 9.62 -9.43 -4.38
N GLU A 48 9.02 -9.56 -5.57
CA GLU A 48 8.47 -10.84 -6.08
C GLU A 48 9.55 -11.93 -6.19
N ASN A 49 10.70 -11.60 -6.78
CA ASN A 49 11.80 -12.55 -6.93
C ASN A 49 12.35 -13.01 -5.57
N ASN A 50 12.31 -12.14 -4.57
CA ASN A 50 12.82 -12.42 -3.23
C ASN A 50 11.82 -13.17 -2.34
N LEU A 51 10.59 -13.43 -2.80
CA LEU A 51 9.59 -14.16 -2.00
C LEU A 51 10.00 -15.61 -1.73
N ILE A 52 10.84 -16.21 -2.58
CA ILE A 52 11.34 -17.59 -2.40
C ILE A 52 12.14 -17.77 -1.11
N ASP A 53 12.84 -16.71 -0.68
CA ASP A 53 13.67 -16.68 0.53
C ASP A 53 13.02 -15.87 1.66
N ALA A 54 11.78 -15.42 1.47
CA ALA A 54 11.08 -14.59 2.45
C ALA A 54 10.45 -15.45 3.55
N ARG A 55 10.48 -14.95 4.78
CA ARG A 55 9.57 -15.42 5.84
C ARG A 55 8.19 -14.80 5.61
N SER A 56 7.14 -15.53 5.92
CA SER A 56 5.77 -15.00 5.88
C SER A 56 5.06 -15.12 7.22
N ILE A 57 4.11 -14.22 7.44
CA ILE A 57 3.10 -14.34 8.49
C ILE A 57 1.72 -14.16 7.84
N THR A 58 0.72 -14.78 8.44
CA THR A 58 -0.67 -14.68 7.99
C THR A 58 -1.53 -14.19 9.16
N VAL A 59 -2.36 -13.18 8.89
CA VAL A 59 -3.30 -12.57 9.83
C VAL A 59 -4.68 -12.56 9.20
N ASN A 60 -5.69 -12.98 9.97
CA ASN A 60 -7.09 -12.87 9.54
C ASN A 60 -7.67 -11.57 10.11
N LEU A 61 -8.09 -10.66 9.23
CA LEU A 61 -8.75 -9.43 9.63
C LEU A 61 -10.19 -9.70 10.10
N PRO A 62 -10.78 -8.85 10.97
CA PRO A 62 -12.18 -8.98 11.38
C PRO A 62 -13.18 -8.96 10.22
N SER A 63 -12.79 -8.41 9.06
CA SER A 63 -13.57 -8.44 7.82
C SER A 63 -13.68 -9.84 7.19
N GLY A 64 -12.87 -10.80 7.64
CA GLY A 64 -12.70 -12.11 7.00
C GLY A 64 -11.67 -12.10 5.85
N THR A 65 -10.94 -11.00 5.65
CA THR A 65 -9.84 -10.91 4.69
C THR A 65 -8.60 -11.60 5.25
N GLU A 66 -7.99 -12.49 4.47
CA GLU A 66 -6.69 -13.07 4.80
C GLU A 66 -5.59 -12.12 4.32
N LEU A 67 -4.73 -11.69 5.23
CA LEU A 67 -3.58 -10.83 4.97
C LEU A 67 -2.30 -11.63 5.19
N MET A 68 -1.45 -11.69 4.17
CA MET A 68 -0.14 -12.33 4.24
C MET A 68 0.97 -11.29 4.04
N ALA A 69 1.87 -11.18 5.00
CA ALA A 69 3.02 -10.28 4.94
C ALA A 69 4.33 -11.04 4.79
N PHE A 70 5.19 -10.57 3.88
CA PHE A 70 6.45 -11.20 3.51
C PHE A 70 7.63 -10.32 3.90
N TYR A 71 8.61 -10.90 4.56
CA TYR A 71 9.80 -10.21 5.03
C TYR A 71 11.07 -10.92 4.57
N GLN A 72 12.12 -10.15 4.28
CA GLN A 72 13.46 -10.67 3.99
C GLN A 72 14.49 -9.82 4.72
N GLY A 73 15.41 -10.46 5.45
CA GLY A 73 16.44 -9.73 6.21
C GLY A 73 15.91 -8.80 7.30
N GLY A 74 14.64 -8.93 7.70
CA GLY A 74 13.96 -8.03 8.63
C GLY A 74 13.13 -6.94 7.96
N ASP A 75 13.33 -6.69 6.67
CA ASP A 75 12.59 -5.71 5.90
C ASP A 75 11.26 -6.30 5.38
N LEU A 76 10.18 -5.52 5.49
CA LEU A 76 8.91 -5.85 4.86
C LEU A 76 9.05 -5.65 3.34
N LEU A 77 8.76 -6.70 2.57
CA LEU A 77 8.81 -6.68 1.11
C LEU A 77 7.42 -6.44 0.49
N LYS A 78 6.44 -7.22 0.98
CA LYS A 78 5.13 -7.34 0.36
C LYS A 78 4.06 -7.62 1.39
N ILE A 79 2.88 -7.06 1.18
CA ILE A 79 1.63 -7.55 1.77
C ILE A 79 0.74 -8.00 0.62
N SER A 80 0.13 -9.18 0.73
CA SER A 80 -0.91 -9.63 -0.18
C SER A 80 -2.18 -9.94 0.59
N THR A 81 -3.33 -9.60 0.03
CA THR A 81 -4.62 -10.01 0.58
C THR A 81 -5.44 -10.78 -0.44
N THR A 82 -6.29 -11.65 0.11
CA THR A 82 -7.35 -12.31 -0.62
C THR A 82 -8.61 -12.20 0.22
N ASP A 83 -9.68 -11.67 -0.35
CA ASP A 83 -11.00 -11.69 0.28
C ASP A 83 -11.94 -12.69 -0.41
N ASN A 84 -13.05 -13.00 0.26
CA ASN A 84 -14.06 -13.92 -0.25
C ASN A 84 -14.82 -13.38 -1.48
N LEU A 85 -14.59 -12.12 -1.86
CA LEU A 85 -15.18 -11.47 -3.02
C LEU A 85 -14.25 -11.51 -4.25
N SER A 86 -13.15 -12.28 -4.17
CA SER A 86 -12.11 -12.33 -5.20
C SER A 86 -11.48 -10.97 -5.48
N HIS A 87 -11.51 -10.05 -4.52
CA HIS A 87 -10.62 -8.90 -4.54
C HIS A 87 -9.25 -9.35 -4.05
N SER A 88 -8.24 -8.95 -4.79
CA SER A 88 -6.85 -9.17 -4.41
C SER A 88 -6.14 -7.83 -4.37
N GLU A 89 -5.45 -7.60 -3.26
CA GLU A 89 -4.61 -6.44 -3.08
C GLU A 89 -3.17 -6.87 -2.85
N GLN A 90 -2.24 -6.13 -3.44
CA GLN A 90 -0.81 -6.35 -3.26
C GLN A 90 -0.12 -5.02 -3.00
N ILE A 91 0.63 -4.94 -1.91
CA ILE A 91 1.36 -3.75 -1.50
C ILE A 91 2.84 -4.09 -1.46
N PHE A 92 3.66 -3.31 -2.15
CA PHE A 92 5.10 -3.51 -2.25
C PHE A 92 5.85 -2.39 -1.57
N PHE A 93 6.90 -2.78 -0.84
CA PHE A 93 7.68 -1.89 0.00
C PHE A 93 9.16 -1.93 -0.36
N SER A 94 9.85 -0.82 -0.10
CA SER A 94 11.32 -0.75 -0.12
C SER A 94 11.78 0.16 1.00
N LYS A 95 12.71 -0.35 1.83
CA LYS A 95 13.26 0.38 2.99
C LYS A 95 12.17 0.94 3.92
N GLY A 96 11.09 0.19 4.10
CA GLY A 96 9.95 0.59 4.94
C GLY A 96 8.97 1.58 4.30
N HIS A 97 9.16 1.96 3.04
CA HIS A 97 8.26 2.88 2.32
C HIS A 97 7.41 2.14 1.28
N LEU A 98 6.14 2.52 1.18
CA LEU A 98 5.25 2.11 0.09
C LEU A 98 5.85 2.53 -1.26
N LYS A 99 5.90 1.60 -2.21
CA LYS A 99 6.33 1.87 -3.59
C LYS A 99 5.26 1.59 -4.63
N VAL A 100 4.53 0.49 -4.47
CA VAL A 100 3.43 0.12 -5.37
C VAL A 100 2.28 -0.44 -4.56
N TYR A 101 1.06 0.00 -4.87
CA TYR A 101 -0.17 -0.65 -4.45
C TYR A 101 -0.92 -1.14 -5.68
N GLU A 102 -1.38 -2.38 -5.66
CA GLU A 102 -2.13 -3.03 -6.72
C GLU A 102 -3.45 -3.53 -6.15
N LYS A 103 -4.55 -3.30 -6.86
CA LYS A 103 -5.87 -3.82 -6.52
C LYS A 103 -6.56 -4.34 -7.76
N SER A 104 -7.01 -5.58 -7.69
CA SER A 104 -7.78 -6.21 -8.76
C SER A 104 -9.05 -6.86 -8.22
N GLY A 105 -10.04 -7.01 -9.10
CA GLY A 105 -11.34 -7.54 -8.73
C GLY A 105 -12.41 -7.37 -9.80
N TYR A 106 -13.67 -7.43 -9.38
CA TYR A 106 -14.82 -7.20 -10.24
C TYR A 106 -15.73 -6.11 -9.66
N ASN A 107 -16.13 -5.16 -10.48
CA ASN A 107 -17.13 -4.15 -10.13
C ASN A 107 -18.26 -4.18 -11.18
N ASN A 108 -19.49 -4.45 -10.75
CA ASN A 108 -20.67 -4.59 -11.63
C ASN A 108 -20.42 -5.53 -12.82
N GLY A 109 -19.75 -6.68 -12.56
CA GLY A 109 -19.42 -7.68 -13.58
C GLY A 109 -18.26 -7.31 -14.51
N LYS A 110 -17.63 -6.14 -14.34
CA LYS A 110 -16.42 -5.74 -15.08
C LYS A 110 -15.18 -5.95 -14.24
N GLN A 111 -14.20 -6.64 -14.81
CA GLN A 111 -12.89 -6.76 -14.17
C GLN A 111 -12.22 -5.38 -14.10
N TYR A 112 -11.52 -5.13 -12.99
CA TYR A 112 -10.61 -4.00 -12.86
C TYR A 112 -9.27 -4.49 -12.34
N PHE A 113 -8.20 -3.80 -12.73
CA PHE A 113 -6.87 -3.98 -12.15
C PHE A 113 -6.14 -2.65 -12.22
N ASN A 114 -5.96 -2.01 -11.07
CA ASN A 114 -5.31 -0.71 -10.96
C ASN A 114 -4.01 -0.84 -10.16
N ALA A 115 -3.03 -0.01 -10.53
CA ALA A 115 -1.80 0.19 -9.78
C ALA A 115 -1.67 1.66 -9.38
N TRP A 116 -1.17 1.92 -8.18
CA TRP A 116 -0.83 3.24 -7.67
C TRP A 116 0.63 3.24 -7.24
N TYR A 117 1.38 4.22 -7.75
CA TYR A 117 2.81 4.37 -7.52
C TYR A 117 3.05 5.43 -6.46
N ALA A 118 3.88 5.10 -5.48
CA ALA A 118 4.21 6.00 -4.38
C ALA A 118 5.71 6.25 -4.26
N ASP A 119 6.05 7.46 -3.81
CA ASP A 119 7.40 7.88 -3.52
C ASP A 119 7.39 8.77 -2.27
N ASP A 120 8.33 8.53 -1.35
CA ASP A 120 8.42 9.23 -0.06
C ASP A 120 7.08 9.38 0.69
N GLY A 121 6.27 8.31 0.68
CA GLY A 121 4.98 8.26 1.38
C GLY A 121 3.84 9.00 0.66
N LYS A 122 4.03 9.42 -0.59
CA LYS A 122 3.00 10.10 -1.39
C LYS A 122 2.71 9.32 -2.67
N ILE A 123 1.43 9.12 -2.97
CA ILE A 123 1.02 8.54 -4.24
C ILE A 123 1.12 9.62 -5.31
N PHE A 124 1.87 9.35 -6.38
CA PHE A 124 2.16 10.33 -7.44
C PHE A 124 1.62 9.93 -8.80
N CYS A 125 1.24 8.67 -9.01
CA CYS A 125 0.70 8.20 -10.29
C CYS A 125 -0.24 7.02 -10.08
N SER A 126 -1.22 6.87 -10.95
CA SER A 126 -2.12 5.71 -11.01
C SER A 126 -2.30 5.23 -12.44
N ARG A 127 -2.49 3.93 -12.60
CA ARG A 127 -2.58 3.26 -13.92
C ARG A 127 -3.61 2.16 -13.90
N ASP A 128 -4.47 2.13 -14.91
CA ASP A 128 -5.26 0.96 -15.26
C ASP A 128 -4.34 -0.05 -15.94
N MET A 129 -4.09 -1.16 -15.27
CA MET A 129 -3.18 -2.22 -15.72
C MET A 129 -3.80 -3.08 -16.83
N LEU A 130 -5.12 -3.02 -17.03
CA LEU A 130 -5.79 -3.73 -18.13
C LEU A 130 -5.61 -2.98 -19.45
N SER A 131 -5.79 -1.64 -19.44
CA SER A 131 -5.67 -0.81 -20.64
C SER A 131 -4.28 -0.17 -20.81
N GLY A 132 -3.45 -0.20 -19.76
CA GLY A 132 -2.16 0.47 -19.71
C GLY A 132 -2.26 2.00 -19.56
N ARG A 133 -3.46 2.57 -19.43
CA ARG A 133 -3.68 4.02 -19.37
C ARG A 133 -3.43 4.57 -17.98
N PHE A 134 -2.84 5.76 -17.92
CA PHE A 134 -2.77 6.52 -16.68
C PHE A 134 -4.14 7.08 -16.30
N LEU A 135 -4.44 7.04 -15.02
CA LEU A 135 -5.70 7.51 -14.48
C LEU A 135 -5.49 8.84 -13.75
N LEU A 136 -6.55 9.63 -13.67
CA LEU A 136 -6.57 10.77 -12.76
C LEU A 136 -6.71 10.23 -11.34
N LEU A 137 -5.85 10.69 -10.44
CA LEU A 137 -5.91 10.35 -9.03
C LEU A 137 -6.83 11.34 -8.31
N ASP A 138 -7.93 10.84 -7.75
CA ASP A 138 -8.78 11.63 -6.87
C ASP A 138 -8.20 11.69 -5.45
N GLU A 139 -8.38 12.81 -4.76
CA GLU A 139 -7.88 12.99 -3.39
C GLU A 139 -8.46 11.94 -2.43
N ASN A 140 -9.75 11.61 -2.55
CA ASN A 140 -10.39 10.61 -1.69
C ASN A 140 -9.88 9.20 -1.98
N GLU A 141 -9.56 8.90 -3.23
CA GLU A 141 -8.94 7.63 -3.62
C GLU A 141 -7.55 7.51 -2.97
N CYS A 142 -6.73 8.57 -3.06
CA CYS A 142 -5.42 8.65 -2.40
C CYS A 142 -5.52 8.42 -0.89
N ILE A 143 -6.43 9.12 -0.21
CA ILE A 143 -6.67 8.96 1.23
C ILE A 143 -7.13 7.53 1.56
N GLY A 144 -8.02 6.97 0.75
CA GLY A 144 -8.53 5.61 0.93
C GLY A 144 -7.41 4.56 0.86
N ILE A 145 -6.52 4.68 -0.13
CA ILE A 145 -5.37 3.79 -0.29
C ILE A 145 -4.45 3.86 0.93
N LEU A 146 -4.05 5.07 1.34
CA LEU A 146 -3.14 5.24 2.46
C LEU A 146 -3.74 4.69 3.76
N LYS A 147 -5.06 4.87 3.97
CA LYS A 147 -5.77 4.30 5.11
C LYS A 147 -5.75 2.77 5.11
N THR A 148 -5.95 2.15 3.94
CA THR A 148 -5.86 0.68 3.80
C THR A 148 -4.44 0.18 4.09
N VAL A 149 -3.41 0.86 3.58
CA VAL A 149 -2.01 0.53 3.86
C VAL A 149 -1.72 0.61 5.36
N ASP A 150 -2.15 1.67 6.03
CA ASP A 150 -1.98 1.83 7.49
C ASP A 150 -2.71 0.73 8.28
N GLU A 151 -3.95 0.40 7.91
CA GLU A 151 -4.70 -0.69 8.54
C GLU A 151 -3.94 -2.02 8.45
N TYR A 152 -3.38 -2.33 7.28
CA TYR A 152 -2.65 -3.57 7.04
C TYR A 152 -1.31 -3.59 7.79
N LEU A 153 -0.61 -2.45 7.84
CA LEU A 153 0.62 -2.31 8.62
C LEU A 153 0.38 -2.47 10.12
N LEU A 154 -0.74 -1.98 10.66
CA LEU A 154 -1.11 -2.15 12.06
C LEU A 154 -1.48 -3.60 12.39
N ALA A 155 -2.08 -4.32 11.44
CA ALA A 155 -2.51 -5.71 11.66
C ALA A 155 -1.34 -6.71 11.76
N ILE A 156 -0.17 -6.37 11.22
CA ILE A 156 1.00 -7.25 11.15
C ILE A 156 2.10 -6.95 12.18
N GLN A 157 1.82 -6.06 13.14
CA GLN A 157 2.72 -5.69 14.24
C GLN A 157 2.74 -6.69 15.38
#